data_AF-A0AA51QCB3-F1
#
_entry.id   AF-A0AA51QCB3-F1
#
_cell.length_a   1.000
_cell.length_b   1.000
_cell.length_c   1.000
_cell.angle_alpha   90.00
_cell.angle_beta   90.00
_cell.angle_gamma   90.00
#
_symmetry.space_group_name_H-M   'P 1'
#
loop_
_entity.id
_entity.type
_entity.pdbx_description
1 polymer ?
#
loop_
_entity_poly.entity_id
_entity_poly.type
_entity_poly.pdbx_seq_one_letter_code
_entity_poly.pdbx_strand_id
1 'polypeptide(L)'
;MKSYSFPSGHAMVGMILYFFIAYFLIRECRGKTAKLIIGIVIGVLLFLIGLSRIILQVHYPSDVIGGFALGYIWVYLWIFFYNFFKKREKKRA
;
A
#
# COMPACT_ATOMS: atom_id res chain seq x y z
N MET A 1 26.45 2.05 10.14
CA MET A 1 25.45 3.12 9.93
C MET A 1 24.24 2.82 10.80
N LYS A 2 23.87 3.71 11.72
CA LYS A 2 22.66 3.52 12.55
C LYS A 2 21.45 3.87 11.69
N SER A 3 20.78 2.85 11.15
CA SER A 3 19.48 3.04 10.50
C SER A 3 18.44 3.31 11.58
N TYR A 4 17.73 4.44 11.50
CA TYR A 4 16.63 4.74 12.40
C TYR A 4 15.52 3.68 12.24
N SER A 5 14.97 3.21 13.36
CA SER A 5 13.87 2.24 13.39
C SER A 5 12.56 2.83 12.86
N PHE A 6 12.41 4.16 12.91
CA PHE A 6 11.24 4.88 12.44
C PHE A 6 11.52 5.65 11.14
N PRO A 7 10.60 5.62 10.16
CA PRO A 7 9.49 4.67 9.99
C PRO A 7 9.99 3.30 9.49
N SER A 8 9.20 2.23 9.66
CA SER A 8 9.58 0.92 9.13
C SER A 8 9.55 0.91 7.60
N GLY A 9 10.73 0.83 6.96
CA GLY A 9 10.86 0.79 5.51
C GLY A 9 10.17 -0.43 4.88
N HIS A 10 10.20 -1.59 5.55
CA HIS A 10 9.50 -2.78 5.08
C HIS A 10 7.97 -2.63 5.12
N ALA A 11 7.44 -2.00 6.17
CA ALA A 11 6.02 -1.69 6.25
C ALA A 11 5.62 -0.70 5.15
N MET A 12 6.43 0.35 4.93
CA MET A 12 6.20 1.34 3.88
C MET A 12 6.22 0.74 2.46
N VAL A 13 7.27 -0.02 2.11
CA VAL A 13 7.38 -0.65 0.79
C VAL A 13 6.30 -1.70 0.59
N GLY A 14 5.98 -2.49 1.63
CA GLY A 14 4.86 -3.43 1.60
C GLY A 14 3.54 -2.71 1.30
N MET A 15 3.24 -1.63 2.01
CA MET A 15 2.05 -0.80 1.73
C MET A 15 2.03 -0.33 0.29
N ILE A 16 3.16 0.17 -0.22
CA ILE A 16 3.24 0.71 -1.58
C ILE A 16 2.93 -0.37 -2.63
N LEU A 17 3.65 -1.49 -2.56
CA LEU A 17 3.57 -2.56 -3.54
C LEU A 17 2.19 -3.21 -3.57
N TYR A 18 1.71 -3.66 -2.41
CA TYR A 18 0.46 -4.41 -2.32
C TYR A 18 -0.75 -3.52 -2.62
N PHE A 19 -0.71 -2.24 -2.27
CA PHE A 19 -1.79 -1.32 -2.61
C PHE A 19 -1.87 -1.03 -4.11
N PHE A 20 -0.74 -0.87 -4.81
CA PHE A 20 -0.76 -0.74 -6.27
C PHE A 20 -1.31 -2.00 -6.95
N ILE A 21 -0.88 -3.18 -6.52
CA ILE A 21 -1.40 -4.46 -7.02
C ILE A 21 -2.92 -4.53 -6.82
N ALA A 22 -3.38 -4.22 -5.60
CA ALA A 22 -4.81 -4.19 -5.29
C ALA A 22 -5.57 -3.22 -6.20
N TYR A 23 -5.05 -2.00 -6.38
CA TYR A 23 -5.67 -0.97 -7.21
C TYR A 23 -5.86 -1.42 -8.66
N PHE A 24 -4.82 -1.98 -9.29
CA PHE A 24 -4.91 -2.44 -10.68
C PHE A 24 -5.81 -3.68 -10.82
N LEU A 25 -5.69 -4.67 -9.94
CA LEU A 25 -6.53 -5.87 -9.97
C LEU A 25 -8.02 -5.53 -9.79
N ILE A 26 -8.35 -4.67 -8.82
CA ILE A 26 -9.73 -4.24 -8.56
C ILE A 26 -10.30 -3.47 -9.76
N ARG A 27 -9.46 -2.77 -10.53
CA ARG A 27 -9.90 -2.01 -11.70
C ARG A 27 -10.26 -2.92 -12.88
N GLU A 28 -9.52 -4.01 -13.07
CA GLU A 28 -9.77 -4.98 -14.14
C GLU A 28 -10.90 -5.97 -13.78
N CYS A 29 -11.11 -6.26 -12.49
CA CYS A 29 -12.19 -7.13 -12.05
C CYS A 29 -13.58 -6.43 -12.09
N ARG A 30 -14.56 -7.11 -12.70
CA ARG A 30 -15.97 -6.65 -12.71
C ARG A 30 -16.80 -7.14 -11.52
N GLY A 31 -16.47 -8.31 -10.96
CA GLY A 31 -17.25 -8.95 -9.88
C GLY A 31 -17.00 -8.34 -8.50
N LYS A 32 -18.07 -8.05 -7.75
CA LYS A 32 -17.99 -7.54 -6.37
C LYS A 32 -17.27 -8.52 -5.43
N THR A 33 -17.52 -9.82 -5.58
CA THR A 33 -16.86 -10.87 -4.79
C THR A 33 -15.35 -10.91 -5.02
N ALA A 34 -14.90 -10.80 -6.27
CA ALA A 34 -13.48 -10.77 -6.59
C ALA A 34 -12.78 -9.57 -5.94
N LYS A 35 -13.41 -8.39 -5.97
CA LYS A 35 -12.89 -7.18 -5.30
C LYS A 35 -12.78 -7.35 -3.79
N LEU A 36 -13.78 -7.97 -3.17
CA LEU A 36 -13.76 -8.27 -1.73
C LEU A 36 -12.62 -9.23 -1.38
N ILE A 37 -12.47 -10.31 -2.14
CA ILE A 37 -11.39 -11.30 -1.94
C ILE A 37 -10.02 -10.62 -2.08
N ILE A 38 -9.81 -9.81 -3.12
CA ILE A 38 -8.55 -9.06 -3.30
C ILE A 38 -8.29 -8.17 -2.07
N GLY A 39 -9.29 -7.44 -1.60
CA GLY A 39 -9.17 -6.59 -0.41
C GLY A 39 -8.78 -7.38 0.84
N ILE A 40 -9.42 -8.52 1.08
CA ILE A 40 -9.11 -9.40 2.22
C ILE A 40 -7.68 -9.94 2.12
N VAL A 41 -7.28 -10.47 0.97
CA VAL A 41 -5.94 -11.04 0.76
C VAL A 41 -4.86 -9.98 0.99
N ILE A 42 -5.05 -8.78 0.44
CA ILE A 42 -4.09 -7.68 0.60
C ILE A 42 -4.04 -7.20 2.06
N GLY A 43 -5.20 -7.09 2.72
CA GLY A 43 -5.27 -6.74 4.14
C GLY A 43 -4.52 -7.74 5.04
N VAL A 44 -4.71 -9.04 4.79
CA VAL A 44 -4.00 -10.11 5.50
C VAL A 44 -2.49 -10.03 5.25
N LEU A 45 -2.06 -9.81 4.01
CA LEU A 45 -0.64 -9.68 3.69
C LEU A 45 0.00 -8.48 4.42
N LEU A 46 -0.65 -7.32 4.41
CA LEU A 46 -0.14 -6.14 5.13
C LEU A 46 -0.08 -6.39 6.64
N PHE A 47 -1.11 -7.04 7.19
CA PHE A 47 -1.10 -7.43 8.60
C PHE A 47 0.07 -8.36 8.94
N LEU A 48 0.30 -9.39 8.12
CA LEU A 48 1.42 -10.32 8.30
C LEU A 48 2.78 -9.63 8.17
N ILE A 49 2.92 -8.67 7.26
CA ILE A 49 4.15 -7.86 7.15
C ILE A 49 4.36 -7.07 8.43
N GLY A 50 3.33 -6.38 8.93
CA GLY A 50 3.43 -5.62 10.17
C GLY A 50 3.79 -6.51 11.36
N LEU A 51 3.10 -7.66 11.48
CA LEU A 51 3.34 -8.62 12.54
C LEU A 51 4.76 -9.20 12.49
N SER A 52 5.30 -9.49 11.30
CA SER A 52 6.67 -9.99 11.14
C SER A 52 7.72 -9.03 11.71
N ARG A 53 7.47 -7.72 11.61
CA ARG A 53 8.40 -6.67 12.10
C ARG A 53 8.34 -6.48 13.61
N ILE A 54 7.17 -6.71 14.20
CA ILE A 54 6.97 -6.66 15.65
C ILE A 54 7.55 -7.92 16.31
N ILE A 55 7.28 -9.11 15.76
CA ILE A 55 7.75 -10.39 16.31
C ILE A 55 9.27 -10.48 16.31
N LEU A 56 9.92 -9.99 15.25
CA LEU A 56 11.39 -9.94 15.17
C LEU A 56 12.02 -8.92 16.14
N GLN A 57 11.21 -8.19 16.92
CA GLN A 57 11.64 -7.17 17.89
C GLN A 57 12.52 -6.06 17.29
N VAL A 58 12.44 -5.86 15.97
CA VAL A 58 13.22 -4.85 15.24
C VAL A 58 12.51 -3.50 15.16
N HIS A 59 11.19 -3.48 15.37
CA HIS A 59 10.36 -2.29 15.24
C HIS A 59 9.27 -2.26 16.30
N TYR A 60 8.99 -1.06 16.81
CA TYR A 60 7.80 -0.83 17.63
C TYR A 60 6.54 -0.82 16.76
N PRO A 61 5.36 -1.12 17.31
CA PRO A 61 4.09 -1.02 16.58
C PRO A 61 3.87 0.37 15.95
N SER A 62 4.35 1.43 16.60
CA SER A 62 4.34 2.81 16.07
C SER A 62 5.15 2.96 14.78
N ASP A 63 6.28 2.26 14.65
CA ASP A 63 7.15 2.32 13.45
C ASP A 63 6.47 1.68 12.25
N VAL A 64 5.72 0.59 12.49
CA VAL A 64 4.95 -0.13 11.48
C VAL A 64 3.76 0.72 11.03
N ILE A 65 3.00 1.29 11.97
CA ILE A 65 1.86 2.17 11.67
C ILE A 65 2.34 3.41 10.90
N GLY A 66 3.45 4.02 11.32
CA GLY A 66 4.06 5.16 10.61
C GLY A 66 4.50 4.79 9.19
N GLY A 67 5.10 3.61 9.01
CA GLY A 67 5.47 3.08 7.70
C GLY A 67 4.25 2.87 6.79
N PHE A 68 3.18 2.26 7.30
CA PHE A 68 1.94 2.08 6.55
C PHE A 68 1.27 3.42 6.18
N ALA A 69 1.23 4.38 7.11
CA ALA A 69 0.65 5.69 6.85
C ALA A 69 1.41 6.45 5.75
N LEU A 70 2.74 6.50 5.83
CA LEU A 70 3.58 7.15 4.82
C LEU A 70 3.49 6.44 3.46
N GLY A 71 3.51 5.11 3.45
CA GLY A 71 3.33 4.33 2.23
C GLY A 71 1.96 4.55 1.57
N TYR A 72 0.90 4.65 2.37
CA TYR A 72 -0.44 4.93 1.88
C TYR A 72 -0.56 6.33 1.27
N ILE A 73 -0.07 7.36 1.96
CA ILE A 73 -0.06 8.74 1.46
C ILE A 73 0.69 8.80 0.12
N TRP A 74 1.86 8.16 0.05
CA TRP A 74 2.67 8.09 -1.15
C TRP A 74 1.89 7.50 -2.33
N VAL A 75 1.33 6.29 -2.16
CA VAL A 75 0.56 5.64 -3.25
C VAL A 75 -0.65 6.46 -3.65
N TYR A 76 -1.39 6.99 -2.67
CA TYR A 76 -2.57 7.80 -2.95
C TYR A 76 -2.25 9.01 -3.82
N LEU A 77 -1.16 9.72 -3.53
CA LEU A 77 -0.68 10.84 -4.33
C LEU A 77 -0.37 10.42 -5.76
N TRP A 78 0.35 9.31 -5.96
CA TRP A 78 0.69 8.82 -7.30
C TRP A 78 -0.51 8.34 -8.09
N ILE A 79 -1.47 7.65 -7.45
CA ILE A 79 -2.73 7.25 -8.08
C ILE A 79 -3.54 8.48 -8.47
N PHE A 80 -3.57 9.51 -7.61
CA PHE A 80 -4.23 10.78 -7.90
C PHE A 80 -3.62 11.44 -9.14
N PHE A 81 -2.29 11.59 -9.18
CA PHE A 81 -1.60 12.15 -10.35
C PHE A 81 -1.86 11.32 -11.62
N TYR A 82 -1.73 10.00 -11.54
CA TYR A 82 -2.00 9.10 -12.67
C TYR A 82 -3.42 9.32 -13.23
N ASN A 83 -4.44 9.37 -12.36
CA ASN A 83 -5.81 9.59 -12.78
C ASN A 83 -6.04 11.01 -13.31
N PHE A 84 -5.38 12.02 -12.72
CA PHE A 84 -5.45 13.40 -13.16
C PHE A 84 -4.90 13.57 -14.59
N PHE A 85 -3.72 13.02 -14.87
CA PHE A 85 -3.12 13.07 -16.21
C PHE A 85 -3.92 12.25 -17.23
N LYS A 86 -4.35 11.03 -16.85
CA LYS A 86 -5.19 10.18 -17.72
C LYS A 86 -6.51 10.86 -18.10
N LYS A 87 -7.13 11.59 -17.18
CA LYS A 87 -8.37 12.36 -17.46
C LYS A 87 -8.10 13.54 -18.40
N ARG A 88 -6.92 14.16 -18.33
CA ARG A 88 -6.53 15.27 -19.23
C ARG A 88 -6.24 14.80 -20.64
N GLU A 89 -5.56 13.67 -20.82
CA GLU A 89 -5.33 13.09 -22.16
C GLU A 89 -6.64 12.73 -22.85
N LYS A 90 -7.57 12.08 -22.14
CA LYS A 90 -8.88 11.71 -22.69
C LYS A 90 -9.77 12.91 -23.04
N LYS A 91 -9.49 14.11 -22.50
CA LYS A 91 -10.18 15.35 -22.86
C LYS A 91 -9.57 16.04 -24.08
N ARG A 92 -8.36 15.67 -24.48
CA ARG A 92 -7.62 16.26 -25.61
C ARG A 92 -7.74 15.42 -26.90
N ALA A 93 -8.14 14.15 -26.78
CA ALA A 93 -8.50 13.26 -27.88
C ALA A 93 -10.01 13.34 -28.15
#